data_AF-K5VLK6-F1
#
_entry.id   AF-K5VLK6-F1
#
_cell.length_a   1.000
_cell.length_b   1.000
_cell.length_c   1.000
_cell.angle_alpha   90.00
_cell.angle_beta   90.00
_cell.angle_gamma   90.00
#
_symmetry.space_group_name_H-M   'P 1'
#
loop_
_entity.id
_entity.type
_entity.pdbx_description
1 polymer ?
#
loop_
_entity_poly.entity_id
_entity_poly.type
_entity_poly.pdbx_seq_one_letter_code
_entity_poly.pdbx_strand_id
1 'polypeptide(L)'
;MIACATIDIITLNLYTKTVYLDIRALPIGPDRTLAKKRAFAIGKANIVVTFVETTLSLGVLSWRVWTIWSGTRLVIPVAIFSLLLYLAATGTYISYIIITWSIPYSSSSTPSLFEQVLSASVALIAASMVFMTLMIVSRLMVVRRKHIKIMGKTESAAQYLGITAMLVESFALAVVWILALLICPLFESAIPAYNFFNASAVQIQVLTYFLIIYRVFSGRAWNGQTQSRLSTLQWGQDATQPADTTIRTISIGIVNERDDSPAGNIHV
;
A
#
# COMPACT_ATOMS: atom_id res chain seq x y z
N MET A 1 -0.43 2.48 12.98
CA MET A 1 0.35 2.63 11.73
C MET A 1 0.39 4.08 11.28
N ILE A 2 -0.72 4.70 10.84
CA ILE A 2 -0.71 6.09 10.33
C ILE A 2 -0.16 7.08 11.36
N ALA A 3 -0.64 7.03 12.60
CA ALA A 3 -0.14 7.91 13.66
C ALA A 3 1.37 7.69 13.92
N CYS A 4 1.84 6.44 13.95
CA CYS A 4 3.26 6.12 14.09
C CYS A 4 4.09 6.70 12.93
N ALA A 5 3.63 6.51 11.69
CA ALA A 5 4.29 7.02 10.51
C ALA A 5 4.38 8.55 10.50
N THR A 6 3.31 9.25 10.94
CA THR A 6 3.36 10.71 11.08
C THR A 6 4.35 11.15 12.15
N ILE A 7 4.43 10.43 13.27
CA ILE A 7 5.39 10.72 14.34
C ILE A 7 6.83 10.46 13.86
N ASP A 8 7.05 9.38 13.11
CA ASP A 8 8.35 9.02 12.52
C ASP A 8 8.82 10.13 11.56
N ILE A 9 7.96 10.59 10.65
CA ILE A 9 8.26 11.72 9.74
C ILE A 9 8.61 13.00 10.52
N ILE A 10 7.82 13.35 11.54
CA ILE A 10 8.06 14.55 12.34
C ILE A 10 9.41 14.44 13.08
N THR A 11 9.66 13.29 13.69
CA THR A 11 10.87 13.04 14.48
C THR A 11 12.12 13.03 13.60
N LEU A 12 12.04 12.42 12.42
CA LEU A 12 13.11 12.39 11.42
C LEU A 12 13.44 13.79 10.88
N ASN A 13 12.42 14.60 10.58
CA ASN A 13 12.62 15.98 10.12
C ASN A 13 13.22 16.86 11.23
N LEU A 14 12.75 16.72 12.47
CA LEU A 14 13.32 17.42 13.62
C LEU A 14 14.76 17.00 13.90
N TYR A 15 15.06 15.71 13.78
CA TYR A 15 16.42 15.17 13.90
C TYR A 15 17.34 15.81 12.85
N THR A 16 16.93 15.76 11.58
CA THR A 16 17.68 16.32 10.44
C THR A 16 17.91 17.82 10.63
N LYS A 17 16.87 18.59 11.01
CA LYS A 17 17.00 20.01 11.33
C LYS A 17 18.05 20.25 12.42
N THR A 18 17.97 19.51 13.53
CA THR A 18 18.89 19.72 14.66
C THR A 18 20.33 19.39 14.26
N VAL A 19 20.54 18.30 13.51
CA VAL A 19 21.88 17.85 13.10
C VAL A 19 22.51 18.77 12.06
N TYR A 20 21.75 19.17 11.04
CA TYR A 20 22.29 19.91 9.91
C TYR A 20 22.24 21.43 10.08
N LEU A 21 21.23 21.97 10.75
CA LEU A 21 21.06 23.41 10.93
C LEU A 21 21.59 23.85 12.31
N ASP A 22 21.07 23.27 13.39
CA ASP A 22 21.34 23.80 14.74
C ASP A 22 22.79 23.51 15.20
N ILE A 23 23.32 22.30 14.95
CA ILE A 23 24.69 21.94 15.36
C ILE A 23 25.76 22.64 14.50
N ARG A 24 25.44 23.00 13.24
CA ARG A 24 26.37 23.72 12.35
C ARG A 24 26.36 25.23 12.59
N ALA A 25 25.22 25.82 12.93
CA ALA A 25 25.09 27.26 13.13
C ALA A 25 25.70 27.74 14.46
N LEU A 26 25.85 26.86 15.46
CA LEU A 26 26.33 27.22 16.79
C LEU A 26 27.87 27.14 16.90
N PRO A 27 28.53 28.19 17.44
CA PRO A 27 29.95 28.11 17.78
C PRO A 27 30.21 27.04 18.85
N ILE A 28 31.48 26.66 19.03
CA ILE A 28 31.88 25.69 20.06
C ILE A 28 31.59 26.31 21.43
N GLY A 29 30.46 25.92 22.04
CA GLY A 29 29.97 26.48 23.29
C GLY A 29 28.89 25.60 23.95
N PRO A 30 28.38 25.99 25.13
CA PRO A 30 27.40 25.21 25.89
C PRO A 30 26.08 24.99 25.12
N ASP A 31 25.70 25.90 24.23
CA ASP A 31 24.50 25.74 23.40
C ASP A 31 24.64 24.58 22.40
N ARG A 32 25.87 24.33 21.91
CA ARG A 32 26.15 23.23 20.98
C ARG A 32 26.11 21.87 21.67
N THR A 33 26.51 21.78 22.94
CA THR A 33 26.39 20.53 23.70
C THR A 33 24.93 20.21 24.04
N LEU A 34 24.12 21.24 24.32
CA LEU A 34 22.68 21.10 24.48
C LEU A 34 21.99 20.62 23.18
N ALA A 35 22.34 21.21 22.03
CA ALA A 35 21.82 20.80 20.72
C ALA A 35 22.19 19.33 20.40
N LYS A 36 23.43 18.90 20.68
CA LYS A 36 23.85 17.50 20.53
C LYS A 36 23.05 16.55 21.42
N LYS A 37 22.86 16.91 22.71
CA LYS A 37 22.06 16.11 23.64
C LYS A 37 20.61 15.97 23.16
N ARG A 38 20.03 17.05 22.62
CA ARG A 38 18.69 17.06 22.03
C ARG A 38 18.60 16.17 20.79
N ALA A 39 19.54 16.29 19.84
CA ALA A 39 19.57 15.44 18.65
C ALA A 39 19.64 13.95 19.01
N PHE A 40 20.47 13.60 20.00
CA PHE A 40 20.59 12.22 20.47
C PHE A 40 19.30 11.70 21.12
N ALA A 41 18.63 12.53 21.93
CA ALA A 41 17.33 12.19 22.52
C ALA A 41 16.24 11.99 21.46
N ILE A 42 16.18 12.85 20.45
CA ILE A 42 15.25 12.73 19.32
C ILE A 42 15.54 11.45 18.53
N GLY A 43 16.81 11.13 18.26
CA GLY A 43 17.19 9.89 17.58
C GLY A 43 16.76 8.63 18.34
N LYS A 44 16.96 8.60 19.66
CA LYS A 44 16.49 7.49 20.51
C LYS A 44 14.96 7.34 20.49
N ALA A 45 14.23 8.46 20.52
CA ALA A 45 12.77 8.43 20.38
C ALA A 45 12.33 7.89 19.01
N ASN A 46 13.01 8.28 17.93
CA ASN A 46 12.70 7.80 16.58
C ASN A 46 12.82 6.27 16.49
N ILE A 47 13.91 5.71 17.01
CA ILE A 47 14.16 4.26 16.99
C ILE A 47 13.00 3.47 17.64
N VAL A 48 12.41 4.00 18.72
CA VAL A 48 11.27 3.36 19.41
C VAL A 48 10.00 3.45 18.57
N VAL A 49 9.76 4.57 17.89
CA VAL A 49 8.60 4.72 16.99
C VAL A 49 8.74 3.77 15.80
N THR A 50 9.91 3.74 15.16
CA THR A 50 10.22 2.81 14.06
C THR A 50 10.09 1.35 14.48
N PHE A 51 10.47 1.00 15.73
CA PHE A 51 10.27 -0.35 16.29
C PHE A 51 8.79 -0.76 16.32
N VAL A 52 7.95 0.10 16.90
CA VAL A 52 6.51 -0.17 17.04
C VAL A 52 5.89 -0.32 15.65
N GLU A 53 6.26 0.53 14.71
CA GLU A 53 5.76 0.48 13.34
C GLU A 53 6.20 -0.78 12.59
N THR A 54 7.47 -1.14 12.67
CA THR A 54 8.02 -2.33 12.01
C THR A 54 7.41 -3.60 12.58
N THR A 55 7.28 -3.67 13.91
CA THR A 55 6.67 -4.81 14.61
C THR A 55 5.20 -4.97 14.23
N LEU A 56 4.45 -3.86 14.23
CA LEU A 56 3.04 -3.87 13.83
C LEU A 56 2.88 -4.30 12.36
N SER A 57 3.75 -3.83 11.47
CA SER A 57 3.73 -4.19 10.05
C SER A 57 4.02 -5.67 9.81
N LEU A 58 5.07 -6.21 10.44
CA LEU A 58 5.40 -7.64 10.38
C LEU A 58 4.30 -8.50 10.99
N GLY A 59 3.69 -8.06 12.10
CA GLY A 59 2.55 -8.73 12.71
C GLY A 59 1.35 -8.82 11.76
N VAL A 60 1.02 -7.73 11.06
CA VAL A 60 -0.05 -7.71 10.06
C VAL A 60 0.27 -8.64 8.88
N LEU A 61 1.51 -8.66 8.38
CA LEU A 61 1.92 -9.57 7.31
C LEU A 61 1.85 -11.03 7.74
N SER A 62 2.32 -11.35 8.94
CA SER A 62 2.27 -12.69 9.50
C SER A 62 0.81 -13.18 9.66
N TRP A 63 -0.07 -12.33 10.18
CA TRP A 63 -1.51 -12.61 10.26
C TRP A 63 -2.14 -12.84 8.88
N ARG A 64 -1.74 -12.06 7.86
CA ARG A 64 -2.21 -12.26 6.47
C ARG A 64 -1.74 -13.60 5.90
N VAL A 65 -0.49 -13.99 6.14
CA VAL A 65 0.02 -15.31 5.72
C VAL A 65 -0.79 -16.42 6.38
N TRP A 66 -1.02 -16.32 7.69
CA TRP A 66 -1.85 -17.29 8.43
C TRP A 66 -3.25 -17.44 7.85
N THR A 67 -3.97 -16.32 7.70
CA THR A 67 -5.36 -16.31 7.23
C THR A 67 -5.50 -16.85 5.81
N ILE A 68 -4.59 -16.47 4.90
CA ILE A 68 -4.61 -16.91 3.50
C ILE A 68 -4.31 -18.42 3.36
N TRP A 69 -3.46 -18.98 4.23
CA TRP A 69 -3.05 -20.38 4.15
C TRP A 69 -3.93 -21.33 4.97
N SER A 70 -4.83 -20.81 5.82
CA SER A 70 -5.73 -21.58 6.72
C SER A 70 -6.48 -22.76 6.05
N GLY A 71 -6.75 -22.71 4.74
CA GLY A 71 -7.41 -23.78 3.99
C GLY A 71 -6.49 -24.86 3.37
N THR A 72 -5.21 -24.95 3.73
CA THR A 72 -4.26 -25.91 3.12
C THR A 72 -3.41 -26.66 4.12
N ARG A 73 -3.07 -27.92 3.80
CA ARG A 73 -2.26 -28.81 4.64
C ARG A 73 -0.84 -28.27 4.93
N LEU A 74 -0.33 -27.36 4.09
CA LEU A 74 0.96 -26.68 4.26
C LEU A 74 0.89 -25.43 5.16
N VAL A 75 -0.26 -25.13 5.78
CA VAL A 75 -0.41 -23.95 6.65
C VAL A 75 0.53 -23.98 7.84
N ILE A 76 0.65 -25.14 8.49
CA ILE A 76 1.39 -25.30 9.75
C ILE A 76 2.88 -24.96 9.57
N PRO A 77 3.64 -25.57 8.63
CA PRO A 77 5.06 -25.26 8.50
C PRO A 77 5.33 -23.82 8.04
N VAL A 78 4.52 -23.29 7.11
CA VAL A 78 4.69 -21.91 6.60
C VAL A 78 4.38 -20.87 7.69
N ALA A 79 3.32 -21.09 8.45
CA ALA A 79 2.96 -20.23 9.57
C ALA A 79 4.01 -20.24 10.69
N ILE A 80 4.48 -21.42 11.09
CA ILE A 80 5.51 -21.55 12.12
C ILE A 80 6.78 -20.83 11.68
N PHE A 81 7.20 -21.03 10.43
CA PHE A 81 8.38 -20.36 9.90
C PHE A 81 8.21 -18.83 9.83
N SER A 82 7.05 -18.34 9.40
CA SER A 82 6.71 -16.92 9.38
C SER A 82 6.70 -16.31 10.79
N LEU A 83 6.19 -17.05 11.79
CA LEU A 83 6.20 -16.65 13.19
C LEU A 83 7.62 -16.63 13.76
N LEU A 84 8.45 -17.61 13.41
CA LEU A 84 9.84 -17.68 13.84
C LEU A 84 10.66 -16.51 13.32
N LEU A 85 10.49 -16.16 12.03
CA LEU A 85 11.11 -14.98 11.42
C LEU A 85 10.66 -13.69 12.09
N TYR A 86 9.37 -13.57 12.41
CA TYR A 86 8.83 -12.44 13.16
C TYR A 86 9.48 -12.31 14.55
N LEU A 87 9.58 -13.40 15.31
CA LEU A 87 10.20 -13.39 16.65
C LEU A 87 11.70 -13.08 16.58
N ALA A 88 12.41 -13.62 15.58
CA ALA A 88 13.82 -13.35 15.39
C ALA A 88 14.07 -11.87 14.99
N ALA A 89 13.26 -11.31 14.09
CA ALA A 89 13.35 -9.91 13.69
C ALA A 89 13.05 -8.95 14.85
N THR A 90 12.02 -9.23 15.64
CA THR A 90 11.68 -8.41 16.82
C THR A 90 12.73 -8.53 17.91
N GLY A 91 13.25 -9.74 18.19
CA GLY A 91 14.31 -9.97 19.16
C GLY A 91 15.61 -9.22 18.82
N THR A 92 16.07 -9.31 17.57
CA THR A 92 17.28 -8.60 17.12
C THR A 92 17.11 -7.08 17.16
N TYR A 93 15.93 -6.56 16.86
CA TYR A 93 15.65 -5.13 16.98
C TYR A 93 15.60 -4.66 18.44
N ILE A 94 15.08 -5.48 19.36
CA ILE A 94 15.15 -5.19 20.80
C ILE A 94 16.61 -5.14 21.27
N SER A 95 17.45 -6.06 20.82
CA SER A 95 18.90 -6.01 21.09
C SER A 95 19.54 -4.72 20.56
N TYR A 96 19.17 -4.29 19.35
CA TYR A 96 19.62 -3.02 18.78
C TYR A 96 19.22 -1.81 19.65
N ILE A 97 17.98 -1.78 20.14
CA ILE A 97 17.50 -0.76 21.07
C ILE A 97 18.38 -0.74 22.31
N ILE A 98 18.56 -1.88 23.00
CA ILE A 98 19.34 -1.98 24.25
C ILE A 98 20.77 -1.44 24.06
N ILE A 99 21.44 -1.81 22.97
CA ILE A 99 22.79 -1.33 22.65
C ILE A 99 22.78 0.19 22.44
N THR A 100 21.81 0.72 21.69
CA THR A 100 21.66 2.16 21.46
C THR A 100 21.45 2.95 22.76
N TRP A 101 20.69 2.41 23.72
CA TRP A 101 20.49 3.06 25.01
C TRP A 101 21.76 3.05 25.86
N SER A 102 22.59 2.02 25.72
CA SER A 102 23.83 1.83 26.47
C SER A 102 24.96 2.77 26.03
N ILE A 103 24.87 3.36 24.83
CA ILE A 103 25.89 4.29 24.32
C ILE A 103 25.69 5.68 24.97
N PRO A 104 26.71 6.20 25.69
CA PRO A 104 26.67 7.55 26.23
C PRO A 104 26.89 8.59 25.12
N TYR A 105 26.21 9.74 25.23
CA TYR A 105 26.28 10.82 24.24
C TYR A 105 27.68 11.47 24.09
N SER A 106 28.59 11.21 25.04
CA SER A 106 29.96 11.70 25.05
C SER A 106 30.96 10.76 24.36
N SER A 107 30.57 9.54 23.99
CA SER A 107 31.46 8.61 23.28
C SER A 107 31.59 9.02 21.81
N SER A 108 32.83 9.24 21.36
CA SER A 108 33.14 9.52 19.96
C SER A 108 33.28 8.25 19.11
N SER A 109 33.46 7.09 19.75
CA SER A 109 33.53 5.79 19.07
C SER A 109 32.20 5.05 19.17
N THR A 110 31.64 4.69 18.02
CA THR A 110 30.57 3.69 17.92
C THR A 110 31.18 2.30 18.13
N PRO A 111 30.65 1.48 19.05
CA PRO A 111 31.18 0.13 19.25
C PRO A 111 30.90 -0.72 18.01
N SER A 112 31.84 -1.55 17.59
CA SER A 112 31.70 -2.43 16.41
C SER A 112 30.46 -3.35 16.47
N LEU A 113 30.04 -3.71 17.69
CA LEU A 113 28.82 -4.46 17.94
C LEU A 113 27.54 -3.72 17.50
N PHE A 114 27.52 -2.39 17.55
CA PHE A 114 26.38 -1.59 17.11
C PHE A 114 26.11 -1.77 15.61
N GLU A 115 27.15 -1.63 14.78
CA GLU A 115 27.05 -1.77 13.33
C GLU A 115 26.67 -3.20 12.91
N GLN A 116 27.22 -4.21 13.59
CA GLN A 116 26.91 -5.61 13.34
C GLN A 116 25.45 -5.95 13.69
N VAL A 117 24.95 -5.48 14.84
CA VAL A 117 23.57 -5.73 15.26
C VAL A 117 22.58 -4.94 14.40
N LEU A 118 22.92 -3.71 14.02
CA LEU A 118 22.11 -2.91 13.11
C LEU A 118 21.97 -3.60 11.75
N SER A 119 23.08 -3.97 11.12
CA SER A 119 23.05 -4.66 9.81
C SER A 119 22.30 -5.98 9.88
N ALA A 120 22.51 -6.80 10.92
CA ALA A 120 21.80 -8.06 11.12
C ALA A 120 20.28 -7.85 11.30
N SER A 121 19.88 -6.86 12.11
CA SER A 121 18.45 -6.56 12.34
C SER A 121 17.75 -6.10 11.08
N VAL A 122 18.36 -5.19 10.31
CA VAL A 122 17.83 -4.69 9.03
C VAL A 122 17.70 -5.83 8.02
N ALA A 123 18.74 -6.66 7.88
CA ALA A 123 18.72 -7.80 6.97
C ALA A 123 17.62 -8.81 7.32
N LEU A 124 17.41 -9.08 8.62
CA LEU A 124 16.40 -10.03 9.07
C LEU A 124 14.97 -9.50 8.89
N ILE A 125 14.75 -8.20 9.14
CA ILE A 125 13.46 -7.54 8.85
C ILE A 125 13.16 -7.59 7.36
N ALA A 126 14.13 -7.20 6.53
CA ALA A 126 14.02 -7.24 5.07
C ALA A 126 13.69 -8.65 4.57
N ALA A 127 14.44 -9.66 5.02
CA ALA A 127 14.21 -11.06 4.67
C ALA A 127 12.82 -11.55 5.08
N SER A 128 12.37 -11.19 6.28
CA SER A 128 11.05 -11.55 6.80
C SER A 128 9.93 -10.94 5.95
N MET A 129 10.06 -9.66 5.59
CA MET A 129 9.10 -8.97 4.74
C MET A 129 9.03 -9.57 3.34
N VAL A 130 10.18 -9.80 2.70
CA VAL A 130 10.25 -10.42 1.36
C VAL A 130 9.65 -11.83 1.38
N PHE A 131 10.00 -12.64 2.37
CA PHE A 131 9.47 -13.99 2.49
C PHE A 131 7.94 -14.00 2.65
N MET A 132 7.40 -13.21 3.59
CA MET A 132 5.95 -13.15 3.84
C MET A 132 5.19 -12.64 2.62
N THR A 133 5.70 -11.61 1.95
CA THR A 133 5.07 -11.04 0.74
C THR A 133 5.08 -12.03 -0.42
N LEU A 134 6.17 -12.75 -0.66
CA LEU A 134 6.24 -13.80 -1.68
C LEU A 134 5.25 -14.95 -1.39
N MET A 135 5.10 -15.34 -0.13
CA MET A 135 4.11 -16.36 0.28
C MET A 135 2.67 -15.93 0.03
N ILE A 136 2.36 -14.63 0.22
CA ILE A 136 1.05 -14.06 -0.09
C ILE A 136 0.82 -14.05 -1.61
N VAL A 137 1.78 -13.53 -2.38
CA VAL A 137 1.67 -13.40 -3.85
C VAL A 137 1.58 -14.77 -4.53
N SER A 138 2.44 -15.71 -4.15
CA SER A 138 2.46 -17.07 -4.73
C SER A 138 1.12 -17.78 -4.53
N ARG A 139 0.54 -17.71 -3.33
CA ARG A 139 -0.77 -18.30 -3.05
C ARG A 139 -1.87 -17.64 -3.86
N LEU A 140 -1.85 -16.32 -4.00
CA LEU A 140 -2.80 -15.57 -4.81
C LEU A 140 -2.72 -16.01 -6.29
N MET A 141 -1.51 -16.20 -6.82
CA MET A 141 -1.30 -16.73 -8.17
C MET A 141 -1.79 -18.17 -8.33
N VAL A 142 -1.59 -19.04 -7.35
CA VAL A 142 -2.06 -20.44 -7.40
C VAL A 142 -3.59 -20.51 -7.38
N VAL A 143 -4.24 -19.75 -6.49
CA VAL A 143 -5.71 -19.68 -6.44
C VAL A 143 -6.26 -19.16 -7.77
N ARG A 144 -5.62 -18.13 -8.34
CA ARG A 144 -5.95 -17.62 -9.68
C ARG A 144 -5.84 -18.69 -10.76
N ARG A 145 -4.73 -19.44 -10.83
CA ARG A 145 -4.54 -20.51 -11.83
C ARG A 145 -5.62 -21.58 -11.72
N LYS A 146 -6.01 -21.95 -10.50
CA LYS A 146 -7.10 -22.90 -10.27
C LYS A 146 -8.45 -22.34 -10.69
N HIS A 147 -8.74 -21.08 -10.37
CA HIS A 147 -10.01 -20.44 -10.72
C HIS A 147 -10.18 -20.29 -12.24
N ILE A 148 -9.14 -19.86 -12.96
CA ILE A 148 -9.15 -19.77 -14.44
C ILE A 148 -9.36 -21.15 -15.07
N LYS A 149 -8.76 -22.20 -14.50
CA LYS A 149 -8.91 -23.57 -14.99
C LYS A 149 -10.33 -24.12 -14.81
N ILE A 150 -11.05 -23.68 -13.77
CA ILE A 150 -12.39 -24.21 -13.42
C ILE A 150 -13.52 -23.38 -14.06
N MET A 151 -13.40 -22.05 -14.11
CA MET A 151 -14.51 -21.16 -14.52
C MET A 151 -14.49 -20.68 -15.98
N GLY A 152 -13.44 -21.01 -16.74
CA GLY A 152 -13.29 -20.51 -18.11
C GLY A 152 -13.13 -18.97 -18.18
N LYS A 153 -12.98 -18.43 -19.40
CA LYS A 153 -12.84 -16.99 -19.67
C LYS A 153 -14.19 -16.27 -19.47
N THR A 154 -14.61 -16.08 -18.23
CA THR A 154 -15.83 -15.32 -17.86
C THR A 154 -15.48 -13.90 -17.41
N GLU A 155 -16.43 -12.98 -17.50
CA GLU A 155 -16.29 -11.55 -17.10
C GLU A 155 -15.79 -11.38 -15.65
N SER A 156 -16.22 -12.28 -14.76
CA SER A 156 -15.74 -12.37 -13.38
C SER A 156 -14.23 -12.63 -13.29
N ALA A 157 -13.67 -13.45 -14.19
CA ALA A 157 -12.23 -13.71 -14.24
C ALA A 157 -11.41 -12.46 -14.62
N ALA A 158 -11.99 -11.54 -15.41
CA ALA A 158 -11.35 -10.28 -15.77
C ALA A 158 -11.26 -9.30 -14.58
N GLN A 159 -12.30 -9.22 -13.74
CA GLN A 159 -12.26 -8.42 -12.50
C GLN A 159 -11.18 -8.92 -11.53
N TYR A 160 -11.07 -10.25 -11.35
CA TYR A 160 -9.99 -10.83 -10.54
C TYR A 160 -8.59 -10.61 -11.15
N LEU A 161 -8.50 -10.50 -12.47
CA LEU A 161 -7.25 -10.23 -13.19
C LEU A 161 -6.74 -8.81 -12.90
N GLY A 162 -7.63 -7.81 -12.90
CA GLY A 162 -7.29 -6.44 -12.51
C GLY A 162 -6.83 -6.35 -11.05
N ILE A 163 -7.57 -6.97 -10.12
CA ILE A 163 -7.24 -6.93 -8.69
C ILE A 163 -5.90 -7.61 -8.41
N THR A 164 -5.63 -8.76 -9.02
CA THR A 164 -4.36 -9.49 -8.83
C THR A 164 -3.18 -8.72 -9.43
N ALA A 165 -3.35 -8.16 -10.64
CA ALA A 165 -2.32 -7.34 -11.27
C ALA A 165 -1.98 -6.10 -10.44
N MET A 166 -2.99 -5.40 -9.93
CA MET A 166 -2.82 -4.23 -9.07
C MET A 166 -2.18 -4.56 -7.72
N LEU A 167 -2.48 -5.73 -7.14
CA LEU A 167 -1.81 -6.21 -5.93
C LEU A 167 -0.33 -6.48 -6.18
N VAL A 168 -0.01 -7.19 -7.26
CA VAL A 168 1.40 -7.47 -7.64
C VAL A 168 2.17 -6.17 -7.88
N GLU A 169 1.55 -5.20 -8.56
CA GLU A 169 2.13 -3.86 -8.77
C GLU A 169 2.37 -3.13 -7.43
N SER A 170 1.43 -3.18 -6.50
CA SER A 170 1.58 -2.56 -5.18
C SER A 170 2.69 -3.24 -4.36
N PHE A 171 2.83 -4.56 -4.44
CA PHE A 171 3.92 -5.29 -3.76
C PHE A 171 5.28 -5.08 -4.43
N ALA A 172 5.33 -4.85 -5.74
CA ALA A 172 6.58 -4.57 -6.45
C ALA A 172 7.25 -3.31 -5.87
N LEU A 173 6.48 -2.30 -5.52
CA LEU A 173 6.99 -1.05 -4.95
C LEU A 173 7.71 -1.28 -3.61
N ALA A 174 7.12 -2.08 -2.70
CA ALA A 174 7.75 -2.45 -1.44
C ALA A 174 9.02 -3.31 -1.64
N VAL A 175 8.98 -4.26 -2.58
CA VAL A 175 10.13 -5.14 -2.88
C VAL A 175 11.30 -4.35 -3.45
N VAL A 176 11.04 -3.42 -4.39
CA VAL A 176 12.08 -2.55 -4.97
C VAL A 176 12.76 -1.72 -3.88
N TRP A 177 11.99 -1.19 -2.92
CA TRP A 177 12.57 -0.39 -1.84
C TRP A 177 13.45 -1.20 -0.90
N ILE A 178 13.02 -2.41 -0.55
CA ILE A 178 13.81 -3.33 0.29
C ILE A 178 15.09 -3.79 -0.44
N LEU A 179 15.00 -4.06 -1.74
CA LEU A 179 16.17 -4.40 -2.55
C LEU A 179 17.15 -3.24 -2.62
N ALA A 180 16.66 -2.00 -2.78
CA ALA A 180 17.51 -0.81 -2.76
C ALA A 180 18.25 -0.68 -1.42
N LEU A 181 17.57 -0.92 -0.29
CA LEU A 181 18.20 -0.91 1.04
C LEU A 181 19.27 -1.99 1.21
N LEU A 182 19.09 -3.16 0.61
CA LEU A 182 20.06 -4.25 0.70
C LEU A 182 21.28 -4.02 -0.21
N ILE A 183 21.07 -3.41 -1.38
CA ILE A 183 22.11 -3.23 -2.41
C ILE A 183 22.93 -1.95 -2.17
N CYS A 184 22.31 -0.84 -1.75
CA CYS A 184 23.03 0.43 -1.54
C CYS A 184 24.26 0.34 -0.63
N PRO A 185 24.25 -0.36 0.52
CA PRO A 185 25.43 -0.44 1.38
C PRO A 185 26.59 -1.26 0.76
N LEU A 186 26.38 -1.98 -0.35
CA LEU A 186 27.45 -2.68 -1.07
C LEU A 186 28.33 -1.73 -1.90
N PHE A 187 27.87 -0.50 -2.14
CA PHE A 187 28.60 0.50 -2.89
C PHE A 187 29.02 1.66 -1.97
N GLU A 188 30.33 1.83 -1.73
CA GLU A 188 30.85 2.91 -0.86
C GLU A 188 30.44 4.32 -1.34
N SER A 189 30.23 4.51 -2.65
CA SER A 189 29.75 5.77 -3.21
C SER A 189 28.26 6.05 -2.96
N ALA A 190 27.50 5.08 -2.45
CA ALA A 190 26.05 5.14 -2.31
C ALA A 190 25.58 5.43 -0.87
N ILE A 191 26.46 5.85 0.04
CA ILE A 191 26.09 6.23 1.43
C ILE A 191 24.93 7.27 1.47
N PRO A 192 24.91 8.32 0.62
CA PRO A 192 23.78 9.26 0.60
C PRO A 192 22.48 8.61 0.12
N ALA A 193 22.58 7.68 -0.85
CA ALA A 193 21.43 6.96 -1.38
C ALA A 193 20.85 6.00 -0.32
N TYR A 194 21.71 5.27 0.40
CA TYR A 194 21.30 4.44 1.52
C TYR A 194 20.50 5.22 2.57
N ASN A 195 21.00 6.41 2.97
CA ASN A 195 20.29 7.27 3.92
C ASN A 195 18.93 7.72 3.39
N PHE A 196 18.82 8.03 2.10
CA PHE A 196 17.56 8.39 1.47
C PHE A 196 16.55 7.24 1.47
N PHE A 197 16.98 6.04 1.05
CA PHE A 197 16.13 4.85 1.04
C PHE A 197 15.69 4.47 2.45
N ASN A 198 16.59 4.58 3.45
CA ASN A 198 16.29 4.28 4.84
C ASN A 198 15.29 5.27 5.44
N ALA A 199 15.48 6.57 5.18
CA ALA A 199 14.58 7.64 5.62
C ALA A 199 13.15 7.51 5.06
N SER A 200 13.00 6.95 3.87
CA SER A 200 11.71 6.84 3.15
C SER A 200 11.08 5.45 3.21
N ALA A 201 11.79 4.45 3.73
CA ALA A 201 11.33 3.06 3.75
C ALA A 201 9.99 2.89 4.46
N VAL A 202 9.87 3.50 5.63
CA VAL A 202 8.68 3.46 6.48
C VAL A 202 7.46 4.06 5.74
N GLN A 203 7.66 5.21 5.10
CA GLN A 203 6.61 5.93 4.37
C GLN A 203 6.09 5.09 3.20
N ILE A 204 6.99 4.44 2.48
CA ILE A 204 6.66 3.62 1.32
C ILE A 204 5.97 2.33 1.70
N GLN A 205 6.34 1.75 2.83
CA GLN A 205 5.62 0.62 3.40
C GLN A 205 4.17 1.00 3.73
N VAL A 206 3.95 2.16 4.36
CA VAL A 206 2.61 2.70 4.64
C VAL A 206 1.83 2.99 3.36
N LEU A 207 2.46 3.64 2.37
CA LEU A 207 1.85 3.88 1.05
C LEU A 207 1.43 2.57 0.37
N THR A 208 2.23 1.52 0.47
CA THR A 208 1.88 0.20 -0.06
C THR A 208 0.62 -0.35 0.61
N TYR A 209 0.49 -0.25 1.93
CA TYR A 209 -0.74 -0.65 2.63
C TYR A 209 -1.95 0.19 2.21
N PHE A 210 -1.78 1.50 2.02
CA PHE A 210 -2.85 2.37 1.53
C PHE A 210 -3.28 2.00 0.12
N LEU A 211 -2.34 1.74 -0.79
CA LEU A 211 -2.64 1.29 -2.15
C LEU A 211 -3.44 -0.02 -2.12
N ILE A 212 -3.04 -0.97 -1.28
CA ILE A 212 -3.79 -2.23 -1.12
C ILE A 212 -5.22 -1.95 -0.62
N ILE A 213 -5.39 -1.12 0.42
CA ILE A 213 -6.71 -0.82 1.01
C ILE A 213 -7.59 -0.04 0.03
N TYR A 214 -7.08 1.03 -0.58
CA TYR A 214 -7.76 1.84 -1.59
C TYR A 214 -8.25 0.97 -2.75
N ARG A 215 -7.42 0.01 -3.19
CA ARG A 215 -7.80 -0.92 -4.26
C ARG A 215 -8.85 -1.93 -3.81
N VAL A 216 -8.82 -2.42 -2.56
CA VAL A 216 -9.89 -3.27 -2.01
C VAL A 216 -11.23 -2.55 -1.98
N PHE A 217 -11.24 -1.26 -1.61
CA PHE A 217 -12.44 -0.43 -1.66
C PHE A 217 -12.90 -0.14 -3.10
N SER A 218 -11.97 0.17 -3.99
CA SER A 218 -12.27 0.43 -5.41
C SER A 218 -12.78 -0.81 -6.14
N GLY A 219 -12.36 -2.01 -5.72
CA GLY A 219 -12.73 -3.30 -6.32
C GLY A 219 -14.05 -3.92 -5.84
N ARG A 220 -14.82 -3.25 -4.98
CA ARG A 220 -16.15 -3.72 -4.52
C ARG A 220 -17.30 -2.71 -4.63
N ALA A 221 -17.05 -1.49 -5.08
CA ALA A 221 -18.08 -0.44 -5.15
C ALA A 221 -18.28 0.17 -6.55
N TRP A 222 -17.64 -0.35 -7.60
CA TRP A 222 -18.06 -0.06 -8.97
C TRP A 222 -19.08 -1.11 -9.42
N ASN A 223 -20.32 -0.92 -8.94
CA ASN A 223 -21.45 -1.71 -9.41
C ASN A 223 -21.53 -1.57 -10.93
N GLY A 224 -21.76 -2.66 -11.69
CA GLY A 224 -21.87 -2.60 -13.16
C GLY A 224 -22.92 -1.58 -13.65
N GLN A 225 -23.83 -1.20 -12.77
CA GLN A 225 -24.84 -0.16 -12.95
C GLN A 225 -24.26 1.27 -13.06
N THR A 226 -23.07 1.55 -12.54
CA THR A 226 -22.42 2.86 -12.69
C THR A 226 -21.80 3.01 -14.09
N GLN A 227 -21.33 1.90 -14.68
CA GLN A 227 -20.83 1.93 -16.06
C GLN A 227 -21.97 2.08 -17.07
N SER A 228 -23.14 1.46 -16.83
CA SER A 228 -24.31 1.67 -17.68
C SER A 228 -24.88 3.09 -17.56
N ARG A 229 -24.80 3.71 -16.38
CA ARG A 229 -25.20 5.12 -16.16
C ARG A 229 -24.22 6.13 -16.76
N LEU A 230 -22.93 5.81 -16.86
CA LEU A 230 -21.96 6.66 -17.56
C LEU A 230 -21.99 6.48 -19.08
N SER A 231 -22.36 5.30 -19.59
CA SER A 231 -22.54 5.06 -21.02
C SER A 231 -23.91 5.51 -21.57
N THR A 232 -24.85 5.92 -20.71
CA THR A 232 -26.14 6.52 -21.10
C THR A 232 -26.19 8.04 -20.92
N LEU A 233 -25.06 8.70 -20.62
CA LEU A 233 -24.93 10.13 -20.88
C LEU A 233 -24.84 10.35 -22.40
N GLN A 234 -26.00 10.29 -23.04
CA GLN A 234 -26.22 10.84 -24.38
C GLN A 234 -26.06 12.36 -24.25
N TRP A 235 -24.93 12.86 -24.76
CA TRP A 235 -24.81 14.27 -25.07
C TRP A 235 -25.86 14.59 -26.14
N GLY A 236 -26.87 15.37 -25.76
CA GLY A 236 -27.89 15.86 -26.68
C GLY A 236 -27.20 16.58 -27.84
N GLN A 237 -27.15 15.93 -29.00
CA GLN A 237 -26.89 16.59 -30.27
C GLN A 237 -28.20 17.27 -30.70
N ASP A 238 -28.41 18.49 -30.23
CA ASP A 238 -29.32 19.42 -30.89
C ASP A 238 -28.51 20.63 -31.34
N ALA A 239 -28.17 20.64 -32.63
CA ALA A 239 -28.29 21.79 -33.53
C ALA A 239 -27.43 21.62 -34.80
N THR A 240 -27.96 20.94 -35.83
CA THR A 240 -27.95 21.51 -37.21
C THR A 240 -28.92 20.76 -38.15
N GLN A 241 -29.81 21.56 -38.73
CA GLN A 241 -30.84 21.38 -39.76
C GLN A 241 -30.53 20.42 -40.95
N PRO A 242 -31.56 19.94 -41.68
CA PRO A 242 -32.05 20.71 -42.83
C PRO A 242 -33.57 20.86 -42.92
N ALA A 243 -33.99 22.03 -43.38
CA ALA A 243 -35.38 22.37 -43.68
C ALA A 243 -35.83 21.65 -44.96
N ASP A 244 -36.77 20.72 -44.83
CA ASP A 244 -37.48 20.16 -45.96
C ASP A 244 -38.68 21.05 -46.32
N THR A 245 -38.70 21.42 -47.60
CA THR A 245 -39.61 22.39 -48.18
C THR A 245 -40.73 21.59 -48.85
N THR A 246 -41.87 21.40 -48.20
CA THR A 246 -43.06 20.87 -48.89
C THR A 246 -44.36 21.57 -48.45
N ILE A 247 -44.65 22.64 -49.20
CA ILE A 247 -45.94 23.07 -49.76
C ILE A 247 -47.21 22.75 -48.95
N ARG A 248 -47.80 23.82 -48.40
CA ARG A 248 -49.22 23.93 -48.04
C ARG A 248 -50.11 23.61 -49.24
N THR A 249 -51.04 22.65 -49.09
CA THR A 249 -52.34 22.70 -49.78
C THR A 249 -53.43 22.49 -48.74
N ILE A 250 -54.31 23.49 -48.64
CA ILE A 250 -55.49 23.52 -47.78
C ILE A 250 -56.57 22.64 -48.43
N SER A 251 -57.20 21.74 -47.67
CA SER A 251 -58.60 21.35 -47.93
C SER A 251 -59.26 20.72 -46.70
N ILE A 252 -60.19 21.52 -46.15
CA ILE A 252 -61.59 21.18 -45.84
C ILE A 252 -61.83 20.02 -44.87
N GLY A 253 -62.43 20.38 -43.73
CA GLY A 253 -62.85 19.46 -42.68
C GLY A 253 -64.01 18.55 -43.06
N ILE A 254 -64.46 17.77 -42.06
CA ILE A 254 -65.83 17.30 -41.77
C ILE A 254 -65.74 16.05 -40.87
N VAL A 255 -66.39 16.16 -39.70
CA VAL A 255 -67.17 15.13 -38.99
C VAL A 255 -66.46 13.96 -38.27
N ASN A 256 -66.38 14.12 -36.95
CA ASN A 256 -66.98 13.28 -35.90
C ASN A 256 -67.50 11.88 -36.30
N GLU A 257 -66.92 10.80 -35.76
CA GLU A 257 -67.71 9.62 -35.42
C GLU A 257 -67.06 8.84 -34.26
N ARG A 258 -67.90 8.58 -33.28
CA ARG A 258 -67.73 7.78 -32.06
C ARG A 258 -68.43 6.45 -32.35
N ASP A 259 -67.77 5.32 -32.10
CA ASP A 259 -68.41 4.00 -31.83
C ASP A 259 -67.30 3.03 -31.39
N ASP A 260 -67.24 2.58 -30.15
CA ASP A 260 -68.09 1.61 -29.43
C ASP A 260 -67.62 0.16 -29.60
N SER A 261 -67.48 -0.47 -28.43
CA SER A 261 -66.84 -1.74 -28.14
C SER A 261 -67.68 -2.94 -28.62
N PRO A 262 -67.06 -4.07 -29.01
CA PRO A 262 -67.80 -5.24 -29.49
C PRO A 262 -68.08 -6.21 -28.33
N ALA A 263 -69.35 -6.56 -28.11
CA ALA A 263 -69.71 -7.76 -27.35
C ALA A 263 -71.12 -8.26 -27.70
N GLY A 264 -71.15 -9.41 -28.38
CA GLY A 264 -72.15 -10.44 -28.10
C GLY A 264 -73.14 -10.76 -29.21
N ASN A 265 -73.42 -12.05 -29.30
CA ASN A 265 -74.57 -12.74 -29.91
C ASN A 265 -74.40 -13.25 -31.36
N ILE A 266 -74.79 -14.48 -31.76
CA ILE A 266 -75.65 -15.53 -31.18
C ILE A 266 -75.58 -16.80 -32.09
N HIS A 267 -75.81 -17.99 -31.49
CA HIS A 267 -76.35 -19.28 -32.00
C HIS A 267 -76.03 -19.82 -33.42
N VAL A 268 -75.57 -21.09 -33.50
CA VAL A 268 -76.40 -22.32 -33.66
C VAL A 268 -75.73 -23.47 -32.93
#